data_AF-A0A0D2T850-F1
#
_entry.id   AF-A0A0D2T850-F1
#
_cell.length_a   1.000
_cell.length_b   1.000
_cell.length_c   1.000
_cell.angle_alpha   90.00
_cell.angle_beta   90.00
_cell.angle_gamma   90.00
#
_symmetry.space_group_name_H-M   'P 1'
#
loop_
_entity.id
_entity.type
_entity.pdbx_description
1 polymer ?
#
loop_
_entity_poly.entity_id
_entity_poly.type
_entity_poly.pdbx_seq_one_letter_code
_entity_poly.pdbx_strand_id
1 'polypeptide(L)'
;MKLTSGSIVIINLLALQYLPVLCLSQDFDFFYFVLQWPGSYCDTKQRCCYPKTGKPSADFGIHGLWPNYNDGGYPSNCDPDSRFDKSEVYIIFAALYVT
;
A
#
# COMPACT_ATOMS: atom_id res chain seq x y z
N MET A 1 -24.27 33.58 27.65
CA MET A 1 -24.63 32.21 28.10
C MET A 1 -23.47 31.66 28.90
N LYS A 2 -23.68 31.29 30.18
CA LYS A 2 -22.63 30.67 31.01
C LYS A 2 -22.74 29.16 30.86
N LEU A 3 -21.70 28.52 30.33
CA LEU A 3 -21.61 27.07 30.28
C LEU A 3 -21.44 26.56 31.71
N THR A 4 -22.33 25.68 32.14
CA THR A 4 -22.25 25.07 33.48
C THR A 4 -21.21 23.95 33.45
N SER A 5 -20.64 23.64 34.62
CA SER A 5 -19.63 22.57 34.76
C SER A 5 -20.10 21.24 34.14
N GLY A 6 -21.38 20.88 34.30
CA GLY A 6 -21.98 19.70 33.68
C GLY A 6 -22.01 19.74 32.15
N SER A 7 -22.31 20.90 31.55
CA SER A 7 -22.29 21.05 30.08
C SER A 7 -20.87 20.91 29.51
N ILE A 8 -19.84 21.37 30.23
CA ILE A 8 -18.43 21.23 29.81
C ILE A 8 -18.00 19.77 29.85
N VAL A 9 -18.38 19.02 30.90
CA VAL A 9 -18.09 17.59 31.02
C VAL A 9 -18.74 16.81 29.88
N ILE A 10 -20.00 17.10 29.56
CA ILE A 10 -20.71 16.45 28.46
C ILE A 10 -20.05 16.76 27.11
N ILE A 11 -19.67 18.01 26.85
CA ILE A 11 -18.97 18.39 25.61
C ILE A 11 -17.62 17.65 25.49
N ASN A 12 -16.86 17.53 26.58
CA ASN A 12 -15.60 16.81 26.57
C ASN A 12 -15.77 15.30 26.34
N LEU A 13 -16.79 14.69 26.95
CA LEU A 13 -17.12 13.27 26.72
C LEU A 13 -17.57 13.03 25.27
N LEU A 14 -18.39 13.95 24.73
CA LEU A 14 -18.80 13.92 23.32
C LEU A 14 -17.63 14.15 22.37
N ALA A 15 -16.63 14.98 22.72
CA ALA A 15 -15.44 15.14 21.90
C ALA A 15 -14.54 13.88 21.93
N LEU A 16 -14.43 13.23 23.09
CA LEU A 16 -13.58 12.04 23.29
C LEU A 16 -14.06 10.82 22.48
N GLN A 17 -15.37 10.66 22.28
CA GLN A 17 -15.94 9.57 21.45
C GLN A 17 -15.68 9.74 19.94
N TYR A 18 -15.32 10.94 19.45
CA TYR A 18 -15.00 11.17 18.03
C TYR A 18 -13.51 10.96 17.72
N LEU A 19 -12.65 10.89 18.74
CA LEU A 19 -11.21 10.69 18.58
C LEU A 19 -10.77 9.33 18.00
N PRO A 20 -11.41 8.17 18.31
CA PRO A 20 -10.94 6.87 17.83
C PRO A 20 -11.26 6.60 16.36
N VAL A 21 -12.11 7.41 15.71
CA VAL A 21 -12.51 7.21 14.30
C VAL A 21 -11.39 7.60 13.33
N LEU A 22 -10.41 8.38 13.76
CA LEU A 22 -9.37 8.95 12.87
C LEU A 22 -8.22 7.99 12.55
N CYS A 23 -8.16 6.78 13.13
CA CYS A 23 -7.01 5.88 12.98
C CYS A 23 -7.42 4.42 12.70
N LEU A 24 -8.27 4.20 11.69
CA LEU A 24 -8.66 2.86 11.24
C LEU A 24 -7.75 2.31 10.12
N SER A 25 -6.47 2.70 10.07
CA SER A 25 -5.51 2.07 9.17
C SER A 25 -4.87 0.88 9.88
N GLN A 26 -4.76 -0.25 9.19
CA GLN A 26 -3.96 -1.38 9.66
C GLN A 26 -2.50 -0.94 9.65
N ASP A 27 -1.86 -0.94 10.82
CA ASP A 27 -0.50 -0.42 11.01
C ASP A 27 0.55 -1.33 10.35
N PHE A 28 1.75 -0.79 10.11
CA PHE A 28 2.95 -1.54 9.68
C PHE A 28 4.21 -0.77 10.08
N ASP A 29 5.34 -1.47 10.23
CA ASP A 29 6.56 -0.87 10.76
C ASP A 29 7.46 -0.26 9.68
N PHE A 30 7.61 -0.94 8.54
CA PHE A 30 8.49 -0.51 7.46
C PHE A 30 8.04 -1.05 6.09
N PHE A 31 8.68 -0.56 5.03
CA PHE A 31 8.50 -1.07 3.68
C PHE A 31 9.72 -1.84 3.19
N TYR A 32 9.50 -2.99 2.58
CA TYR A 32 10.44 -3.54 1.60
C TYR A 32 10.14 -2.96 0.22
N PHE A 33 11.13 -2.27 -0.36
CA PHE A 33 11.14 -1.95 -1.78
C PHE A 33 11.91 -3.03 -2.53
N VAL A 34 11.18 -3.92 -3.20
CA VAL A 34 11.74 -5.14 -3.80
C VAL A 34 11.90 -4.97 -5.31
N LEU A 35 13.13 -5.17 -5.77
CA LEU A 35 13.51 -5.17 -7.18
C LEU A 35 13.80 -6.58 -7.67
N GLN A 36 13.54 -6.84 -8.95
CA GLN A 36 13.74 -8.12 -9.60
C GLN A 36 14.59 -7.97 -10.85
N TRP A 37 15.56 -8.87 -11.03
CA TRP A 37 16.32 -9.01 -12.27
C TRP A 37 15.59 -9.95 -13.25
N PRO A 38 15.13 -9.47 -14.42
CA PRO A 38 14.36 -10.28 -15.37
C PRO A 38 15.16 -11.47 -15.92
N GLY A 39 16.49 -11.34 -16.05
CA GLY A 39 17.34 -12.44 -16.50
C GLY A 39 17.29 -13.65 -15.57
N SER A 40 17.41 -13.43 -14.26
CA SER A 40 17.36 -14.51 -13.26
C SER A 40 15.95 -15.10 -13.11
N TYR A 41 14.91 -14.29 -13.34
CA TYR A 41 13.53 -14.77 -13.29
C TYR A 41 13.22 -15.71 -14.46
N CYS A 42 13.66 -15.36 -15.68
CA CYS A 42 13.34 -16.10 -16.89
C CYS A 42 14.32 -17.24 -17.21
N ASP A 43 15.52 -17.27 -16.63
CA ASP A 43 16.49 -18.35 -16.79
C ASP A 43 16.33 -19.45 -15.72
N THR A 44 15.11 -19.99 -15.62
CA THR A 44 14.79 -21.11 -14.73
C THR A 44 14.13 -22.25 -15.50
N LYS A 45 13.87 -23.37 -14.82
CA LYS A 45 13.06 -24.46 -15.42
C LYS A 45 11.60 -24.06 -15.63
N GLN A 46 11.14 -22.96 -15.03
CA GLN A 46 9.79 -22.45 -15.21
C GLN A 46 9.69 -21.61 -16.49
N ARG A 47 8.50 -21.59 -17.10
CA ARG A 47 8.25 -20.76 -18.27
C ARG A 47 8.09 -19.30 -17.85
N CYS A 48 8.72 -18.40 -18.60
CA CYS A 48 8.53 -16.95 -18.52
C CYS A 48 7.99 -16.45 -19.87
N CYS A 49 7.11 -15.44 -19.81
CA CYS A 49 6.57 -14.75 -20.98
C CYS A 49 6.91 -13.27 -20.91
N TYR A 50 7.33 -12.70 -22.04
CA TYR A 50 7.50 -11.25 -22.11
C TYR A 50 6.16 -10.51 -22.16
N PRO A 51 6.13 -9.26 -21.69
CA PRO A 51 5.00 -8.36 -21.92
C PRO A 51 4.66 -8.19 -23.40
N LYS A 52 3.45 -7.74 -23.70
CA LYS A 52 3.01 -7.43 -25.08
C LYS A 52 3.83 -6.30 -25.72
N THR A 53 4.47 -5.48 -24.91
CA THR A 53 5.37 -4.39 -25.34
C THR A 53 6.74 -4.89 -25.81
N GLY A 54 7.06 -6.17 -25.60
CA GLY A 54 8.31 -6.78 -26.03
C GLY A 54 9.18 -7.23 -24.86
N LYS A 55 10.43 -7.58 -25.17
CA LYS A 55 11.43 -7.97 -24.16
C LYS A 55 11.76 -6.77 -23.26
N PRO A 56 11.69 -6.90 -21.93
CA PRO A 56 12.10 -5.86 -20.99
C PRO A 56 13.55 -5.43 -21.18
N SER A 57 13.87 -4.24 -20.68
CA SER A 57 15.24 -3.76 -20.60
C SER A 57 16.09 -4.69 -19.71
N ALA A 58 17.40 -4.70 -19.93
CA ALA A 58 18.33 -5.42 -19.06
C ALA A 58 18.64 -4.58 -17.81
N ASP A 59 17.61 -4.27 -17.04
CA ASP A 59 17.66 -3.51 -15.78
C ASP A 59 16.79 -4.18 -14.72
N PHE A 60 16.90 -3.73 -13.47
CA PHE A 60 16.02 -4.16 -12.39
C PHE A 60 14.61 -3.59 -12.58
N GLY A 61 13.62 -4.48 -12.63
CA GLY A 61 12.21 -4.11 -12.58
C GLY A 61 11.68 -4.07 -11.15
N ILE A 62 10.62 -3.32 -10.90
CA ILE A 62 9.94 -3.30 -9.60
C ILE A 62 9.14 -4.59 -9.44
N HIS A 63 9.38 -5.35 -8.38
CA HIS A 63 8.52 -6.48 -7.99
C HIS A 63 7.37 -5.97 -7.12
N GLY A 64 7.67 -5.14 -6.12
CA GLY A 64 6.64 -4.55 -5.27
C GLY A 64 7.17 -3.69 -4.13
N LEU A 65 6.23 -2.98 -3.49
CA LEU A 65 6.43 -2.23 -2.27
C LEU A 65 5.57 -2.87 -1.18
N TRP A 66 6.19 -3.48 -0.18
CA TRP A 66 5.50 -4.36 0.77
C TRP A 66 5.59 -3.81 2.19
N PRO A 67 4.45 -3.48 2.83
CA PRO A 67 4.40 -3.21 4.26
C PRO A 67 4.86 -4.45 5.04
N ASN A 68 5.63 -4.28 6.11
CA ASN A 68 6.16 -5.36 6.94
C ASN A 68 6.22 -4.94 8.41
N TYR A 69 6.30 -5.94 9.29
CA TYR A 69 6.49 -5.77 10.73
C TYR A 69 7.91 -6.16 11.16
N ASN A 70 8.38 -5.57 12.26
CA ASN A 70 9.67 -5.86 12.88
C ASN A 70 9.74 -7.29 13.46
N ASP A 71 8.59 -7.94 13.69
CA ASP A 71 8.50 -9.33 14.16
C ASP A 71 8.70 -10.37 13.04
N GLY A 72 8.85 -9.91 11.79
CA GLY A 72 9.04 -10.75 10.60
C GLY A 72 7.75 -11.12 9.87
N GLY A 73 6.58 -10.76 10.41
CA GLY A 73 5.30 -10.87 9.72
C GLY A 73 5.04 -9.70 8.75
N TYR A 74 3.90 -9.75 8.08
CA TYR A 74 3.43 -8.66 7.21
C TYR A 74 1.91 -8.66 7.09
N PRO A 75 1.27 -7.48 6.94
CA PRO A 75 -0.14 -7.42 6.58
C PRO A 75 -0.33 -7.73 5.09
N SER A 76 -1.45 -8.35 4.75
CA SER A 76 -1.83 -8.65 3.37
C SER A 76 -3.34 -8.64 3.21
N ASN A 77 -3.83 -8.21 2.03
CA ASN A 77 -5.26 -8.16 1.72
C ASN A 77 -6.09 -7.34 2.73
N CYS A 78 -5.54 -6.18 3.15
CA CYS A 78 -6.07 -5.38 4.26
C CYS A 78 -7.49 -4.85 4.04
N ASP A 79 -7.85 -4.54 2.79
CA ASP A 79 -9.15 -3.97 2.42
C ASP A 79 -9.70 -4.65 1.16
N PRO A 80 -10.77 -5.48 1.27
CA PRO A 80 -11.39 -6.17 0.14
C PRO A 80 -12.27 -5.25 -0.73
N ASP A 81 -12.67 -4.09 -0.21
CA ASP A 81 -13.53 -3.11 -0.87
C ASP A 81 -12.69 -2.09 -1.66
N SER A 82 -11.44 -1.87 -1.26
CA SER A 82 -10.45 -1.08 -2.02
C SER A 82 -9.88 -1.85 -3.22
N ARG A 83 -10.67 -1.91 -4.29
CA ARG A 83 -10.28 -2.52 -5.56
C ARG A 83 -9.33 -1.60 -6.35
N PHE A 84 -8.37 -2.20 -7.05
CA PHE A 84 -7.47 -1.45 -7.92
C PHE A 84 -8.23 -0.78 -9.08
N ASP A 85 -8.15 0.55 -9.14
CA ASP A 85 -8.65 1.36 -10.24
C ASP A 85 -7.48 1.90 -11.08
N LYS A 86 -7.47 1.55 -12.37
CA LYS A 86 -6.43 2.01 -13.31
C LYS A 86 -6.51 3.50 -13.60
N SER A 87 -7.69 4.11 -13.51
CA SER A 87 -7.86 5.52 -13.80
C SER A 87 -7.11 6.41 -12.81
N GLU A 88 -7.02 5.99 -11.55
CA GLU A 88 -6.33 6.69 -10.46
C GLU A 88 -4.81 6.80 -10.66
N VAL A 89 -4.21 5.87 -11.41
CA VAL A 89 -2.77 5.85 -11.67
C VAL A 89 -2.42 6.08 -13.14
N TYR A 90 -3.39 6.54 -13.95
CA TYR A 90 -3.25 6.76 -15.41
C TYR A 90 -1.98 7.53 -15.76
N ILE A 91 -1.67 8.58 -15.00
CA ILE A 91 -0.51 9.46 -15.25
C ILE A 91 0.85 8.75 -15.14
N ILE A 92 0.96 7.71 -14.31
CA ILE A 92 2.20 6.96 -14.11
C ILE A 92 2.24 5.64 -14.88
N PHE A 93 1.15 5.26 -15.57
CA PHE A 93 1.11 4.00 -16.33
C PHE A 93 2.22 3.89 -17.35
N ALA A 94 2.58 5.00 -18.02
CA ALA A 94 3.69 4.99 -18.98
C ALA A 94 5.02 4.58 -18.32
N ALA A 95 5.31 5.05 -17.10
CA ALA A 95 6.52 4.68 -16.37
C ALA A 95 6.51 3.20 -15.94
N LEU A 96 5.33 2.63 -15.67
CA LEU A 96 5.18 1.22 -15.29
C LEU A 96 5.45 0.24 -16.43
N TYR A 97 5.40 0.68 -17.70
CA TYR A 97 5.67 -0.17 -18.87
C TYR A 97 7.11 -0.07 -19.39
N VAL A 98 7.94 0.82 -18.83
CA VAL A 98 9.28 1.14 -19.36
C VAL A 98 10.39 0.26 -18.74
N THR A 99 10.07 -0.64 -17.81
CA THR A 99 11.03 -1.64 -17.30
C THR A 99 11.15 -2.83 -18.25
#